data_AF-A0A1Q4FEI8-F1
#
_entry.id   AF-A0A1Q4FEI8-F1
#
_cell.length_a   1.000
_cell.length_b   1.000
_cell.length_c   1.000
_cell.angle_alpha   90.00
_cell.angle_beta   90.00
_cell.angle_gamma   90.00
#
_symmetry.space_group_name_H-M   'P 1'
#
loop_
_entity.id
_entity.type
_entity.pdbx_description
1 polymer ?
#
loop_
_entity_poly.entity_id
_entity_poly.type
_entity_poly.pdbx_seq_one_letter_code
_entity_poly.pdbx_strand_id
1 'polypeptide(L)'
;MTENELSKLIVDLCYKIHKRYGPGLFENVYEEIFCYEWIKTNIPFSRQQEIVLVHEEIKLGVGFRADVIIDNKVLIEFKSIESLSEVHYKQVQTYLNLTGIKLGLLVNFNVPLIKDGIHRIVNNL
;
A
#
# COMPACT_ATOMS: atom_id res chain seq x y z
N MET A 1 -3.94 -12.39 -12.65
CA MET A 1 -4.02 -10.94 -12.89
C MET A 1 -2.62 -10.35 -12.88
N THR A 2 -2.38 -9.34 -13.71
CA THR A 2 -1.14 -8.55 -13.75
C THR A 2 -1.14 -7.47 -12.67
N GLU A 3 0.03 -6.90 -12.38
CA GLU A 3 0.21 -5.77 -11.46
C GLU A 3 -0.65 -4.57 -11.89
N ASN A 4 -0.80 -4.33 -13.19
CA ASN A 4 -1.62 -3.24 -13.73
C ASN A 4 -3.11 -3.46 -13.49
N GLU A 5 -3.61 -4.68 -13.74
CA GLU A 5 -5.01 -5.04 -13.48
C GLU A 5 -5.35 -4.93 -11.99
N LEU A 6 -4.47 -5.43 -11.12
CA LEU A 6 -4.62 -5.31 -9.67
C LEU A 6 -4.60 -3.86 -9.23
N SER A 7 -3.66 -3.05 -9.74
CA SER A 7 -3.58 -1.62 -9.39
C SER A 7 -4.84 -0.85 -9.74
N LYS A 8 -5.50 -1.18 -10.85
CA LYS A 8 -6.77 -0.57 -11.23
C LYS A 8 -7.86 -0.86 -10.20
N LEU A 9 -7.99 -2.12 -9.78
CA LEU A 9 -8.97 -2.51 -8.75
C LEU A 9 -8.70 -1.83 -7.40
N ILE A 10 -7.42 -1.72 -7.02
CA ILE A 10 -7.00 -1.03 -5.79
C ILE A 10 -7.39 0.45 -5.85
N VAL A 11 -7.06 1.13 -6.94
CA VAL A 11 -7.39 2.56 -7.17
C VAL A 11 -8.90 2.78 -7.13
N ASP A 12 -9.67 1.94 -7.82
CA ASP A 12 -11.13 2.02 -7.83
C ASP A 12 -11.73 1.85 -6.42
N LEU A 13 -11.15 0.97 -5.60
CA LEU A 13 -11.58 0.80 -4.22
C LEU A 13 -11.21 2.00 -3.34
N CYS A 14 -9.97 2.49 -3.42
CA CYS A 14 -9.55 3.71 -2.71
C CYS A 14 -10.45 4.90 -3.07
N TYR A 15 -10.85 5.02 -4.35
CA TYR A 15 -11.79 6.04 -4.79
C TYR A 15 -13.17 5.89 -4.15
N LYS A 16 -13.73 4.67 -4.09
CA LYS A 16 -15.01 4.42 -3.43
C LYS A 16 -14.98 4.77 -1.94
N ILE A 17 -13.89 4.42 -1.26
CA ILE A 17 -13.68 4.70 0.17
C ILE A 17 -13.59 6.21 0.38
N HIS A 18 -12.72 6.90 -0.34
CA HIS A 18 -12.54 8.36 -0.22
C HIS A 18 -13.82 9.12 -0.56
N LYS A 19 -14.55 8.71 -1.61
CA LYS A 19 -15.85 9.32 -1.96
C LYS A 19 -16.88 9.18 -0.83
N ARG A 20 -16.84 8.08 -0.08
CA ARG A 20 -17.81 7.81 0.99
C ARG A 20 -17.47 8.54 2.29
N TYR A 21 -16.19 8.57 2.66
CA TYR A 21 -15.76 9.04 3.98
C TYR A 21 -15.03 10.38 3.95
N GLY A 22 -14.58 10.84 2.78
CA GLY A 22 -13.73 12.01 2.66
C GLY A 22 -12.37 11.81 3.34
N PRO A 23 -11.55 12.87 3.43
CA PRO A 23 -10.38 12.92 4.30
C PRO A 23 -10.78 13.09 5.78
N GLY A 24 -9.89 12.70 6.70
CA GLY A 24 -10.02 12.99 8.15
C GLY A 24 -10.11 11.79 9.07
N LEU A 25 -10.16 10.57 8.54
CA LEU A 25 -10.01 9.36 9.38
C LEU A 25 -8.54 9.06 9.66
N PHE A 26 -8.27 8.29 10.71
CA PHE A 26 -6.93 7.76 10.95
C PHE A 26 -6.55 6.73 9.88
N GLU A 27 -5.24 6.64 9.61
CA GLU A 27 -4.65 5.72 8.64
C GLU A 27 -5.12 4.27 8.81
N ASN A 28 -5.08 3.77 10.05
CA ASN A 28 -5.51 2.40 10.39
C ASN A 28 -7.00 2.14 10.10
N VAL A 29 -7.85 3.18 10.14
CA VAL A 29 -9.27 3.05 9.82
C VAL A 29 -9.46 2.88 8.32
N TYR A 30 -8.72 3.62 7.48
CA TYR A 30 -8.76 3.41 6.03
C TYR A 30 -8.24 2.03 5.63
N GLU A 31 -7.15 1.57 6.24
CA GLU A 31 -6.62 0.22 6.03
C GLU A 31 -7.66 -0.86 6.37
N GLU A 32 -8.32 -0.75 7.53
CA GLU A 32 -9.35 -1.70 7.96
C GLU A 32 -10.52 -1.76 6.96
N ILE A 33 -11.01 -0.59 6.55
CA ILE A 33 -12.10 -0.49 5.56
C ILE A 33 -11.65 -1.07 4.21
N PHE A 34 -10.43 -0.76 3.77
CA PHE A 34 -9.88 -1.30 2.54
C PHE A 34 -9.83 -2.83 2.58
N CYS A 35 -9.27 -3.42 3.64
CA CYS A 35 -9.18 -4.86 3.80
C CYS A 35 -10.57 -5.52 3.82
N TYR A 36 -11.52 -4.94 4.55
CA TYR A 36 -12.90 -5.42 4.62
C TYR A 36 -13.59 -5.44 3.24
N GLU A 37 -13.44 -4.37 2.47
CA GLU A 37 -13.99 -4.30 1.11
C GLU A 37 -13.24 -5.22 0.14
N TRP A 38 -11.92 -5.39 0.31
CA TRP A 38 -11.10 -6.22 -0.57
C TRP A 38 -11.45 -7.71 -0.47
N ILE A 39 -11.87 -8.21 0.70
CA ILE A 39 -12.35 -9.60 0.87
C ILE A 39 -13.41 -9.98 -0.16
N LYS A 40 -14.29 -9.05 -0.53
CA LYS A 40 -15.39 -9.26 -1.49
C LYS A 40 -14.91 -9.55 -2.91
N THR A 41 -13.65 -9.26 -3.22
CA THR A 41 -13.05 -9.54 -4.54
C THR A 41 -12.63 -11.00 -4.70
N ASN A 42 -12.52 -11.76 -3.60
CA ASN A 42 -11.93 -13.10 -3.56
C ASN A 42 -10.47 -13.17 -4.06
N ILE A 43 -9.77 -12.04 -4.13
CA ILE A 43 -8.34 -11.97 -4.47
C ILE A 43 -7.53 -12.06 -3.17
N PRO A 44 -6.55 -12.99 -3.06
CA PRO A 44 -5.73 -13.13 -1.87
C PRO A 44 -4.98 -11.84 -1.51
N PHE A 45 -4.87 -11.56 -0.21
CA PHE A 45 -4.03 -10.49 0.30
C PHE A 45 -3.46 -10.85 1.67
N SER A 46 -2.33 -10.23 2.00
CA SER A 46 -1.76 -10.21 3.34
C SER A 46 -1.89 -8.81 3.91
N ARG A 47 -2.21 -8.71 5.19
CA ARG A 47 -2.33 -7.46 5.93
C ARG A 47 -1.22 -7.38 6.98
N GLN A 48 -0.63 -6.20 7.17
CA GLN A 48 0.37 -5.94 8.20
C GLN A 48 1.53 -6.95 8.11
N GLN A 49 1.97 -7.23 6.88
CA GLN A 49 2.94 -8.26 6.54
C GLN A 49 4.35 -7.78 6.89
N GLU A 50 5.05 -8.54 7.74
CA GLU A 50 6.45 -8.26 8.06
C GLU A 50 7.33 -8.44 6.83
N ILE A 51 8.24 -7.48 6.63
CA ILE A 51 9.28 -7.51 5.60
C ILE A 51 10.61 -7.77 6.29
N VAL A 52 11.20 -8.92 5.96
CA VAL A 52 12.47 -9.33 6.55
C VAL A 52 13.62 -8.71 5.77
N LEU A 53 14.45 -7.93 6.46
CA LEU A 53 15.75 -7.54 5.95
C LEU A 53 16.78 -8.60 6.33
N VAL A 54 17.43 -9.20 5.34
CA VAL A 54 18.50 -10.18 5.55
C VAL A 54 19.83 -9.47 5.37
N HIS A 55 20.64 -9.43 6.43
CA HIS A 55 22.01 -8.94 6.40
C HIS A 55 22.96 -10.06 6.81
N GLU A 56 23.65 -10.63 5.82
CA GLU A 56 24.47 -11.84 5.99
C GLU A 56 23.65 -12.98 6.63
N GLU A 57 24.03 -13.42 7.83
CA GLU A 57 23.33 -14.48 8.56
C GLU A 57 22.20 -13.96 9.46
N ILE A 58 22.08 -12.63 9.62
CA ILE A 58 21.11 -12.01 10.51
C ILE A 58 19.83 -11.70 9.73
N LYS A 59 18.70 -12.22 10.23
CA LYS A 59 17.36 -11.83 9.79
C LYS A 59 16.81 -10.76 10.72
N LEU A 60 16.74 -9.54 10.24
CA LEU A 60 16.12 -8.42 10.93
C LEU A 60 14.64 -8.37 10.53
N GLY A 61 13.79 -8.95 11.38
CA GLY A 61 12.32 -8.84 11.28
C GLY A 61 11.75 -7.61 11.98
N VAL A 62 12.60 -6.79 12.59
CA VAL A 62 12.19 -5.64 13.41
C VAL A 62 12.34 -4.37 12.57
N GLY A 63 11.23 -3.78 12.15
CA GLY A 63 11.20 -2.40 11.66
C GLY A 63 10.45 -2.16 10.35
N PHE A 64 10.21 -3.19 9.54
CA PHE A 64 9.52 -3.04 8.25
C PHE A 64 8.28 -3.92 8.18
N ARG A 65 7.15 -3.27 7.96
CA ARG A 65 5.85 -3.92 7.85
C ARG A 65 5.07 -3.23 6.74
N ALA A 66 4.64 -4.01 5.76
CA ALA A 66 3.75 -3.53 4.72
C ALA A 66 2.31 -3.51 5.23
N ASP A 67 1.56 -2.45 4.94
CA ASP A 67 0.15 -2.39 5.36
C ASP A 67 -0.66 -3.48 4.65
N VAL A 68 -0.53 -3.59 3.32
CA VAL A 68 -1.21 -4.60 2.53
C VAL A 68 -0.34 -5.09 1.36
N ILE A 69 -0.39 -6.40 1.09
CA ILE A 69 0.17 -7.00 -0.14
C ILE A 69 -0.93 -7.80 -0.84
N ILE A 70 -1.25 -7.43 -2.08
CA ILE A 70 -2.27 -8.07 -2.92
C ILE A 70 -1.62 -9.10 -3.85
N ASP A 71 -2.11 -10.34 -3.83
CA ASP A 71 -1.71 -11.46 -4.71
C ASP A 71 -0.18 -11.63 -4.84
N ASN A 72 0.59 -11.28 -3.79
CA ASN A 72 2.06 -11.22 -3.80
C ASN A 72 2.67 -10.40 -4.95
N LYS A 73 1.94 -9.39 -5.46
CA LYS A 73 2.29 -8.63 -6.67
C LYS A 73 2.21 -7.12 -6.52
N VAL A 74 1.34 -6.63 -5.65
CA VAL A 74 1.18 -5.19 -5.42
C VAL A 74 1.23 -4.91 -3.94
N LEU A 75 2.21 -4.10 -3.52
CA LEU A 75 2.33 -3.61 -2.16
C LEU A 75 1.57 -2.28 -2.02
N ILE A 76 0.91 -2.07 -0.89
CA ILE A 76 0.18 -0.85 -0.59
C ILE A 76 0.63 -0.33 0.78
N GLU A 77 0.94 0.97 0.83
CA GLU A 77 1.14 1.72 2.06
C GLU A 77 0.09 2.81 2.16
N PHE A 78 -0.63 2.86 3.27
CA PHE A 78 -1.64 3.87 3.53
C PHE A 78 -1.04 5.01 4.35
N LYS A 79 -1.54 6.22 4.08
CA LYS A 79 -1.26 7.42 4.85
C LYS A 79 -2.54 8.22 5.03
N SER A 80 -2.62 8.96 6.14
CA SER A 80 -3.65 9.99 6.35
C SER A 80 -3.00 11.19 7.04
N ILE A 81 -2.15 11.90 6.29
CA ILE A 81 -1.31 12.98 6.81
C ILE A 81 -1.37 14.21 5.90
N GLU A 82 -1.04 15.38 6.43
CA GLU A 82 -1.10 16.65 5.68
C GLU A 82 -0.27 16.62 4.38
N SER A 83 0.95 16.09 4.43
CA SER A 83 1.81 15.99 3.25
C SER A 83 2.70 14.76 3.30
N LEU A 84 2.90 14.15 2.13
CA LEU A 84 3.90 13.10 1.95
C LEU A 84 5.27 13.75 1.77
N SER A 85 6.27 13.29 2.52
CA SER A 85 7.68 13.60 2.27
C SER A 85 8.39 12.46 1.54
N GLU A 86 9.59 12.72 1.01
CA GLU A 86 10.39 11.73 0.26
C GLU A 86 10.62 10.42 1.02
N VAL A 87 10.66 10.45 2.36
CA VAL A 87 10.91 9.27 3.18
C VAL A 87 9.83 8.21 2.99
N HIS A 88 8.57 8.60 2.78
CA HIS A 88 7.47 7.66 2.54
C HIS A 88 7.64 6.94 1.21
N TYR A 89 8.07 7.65 0.16
CA TYR A 89 8.36 7.04 -1.14
C TYR A 89 9.56 6.08 -1.06
N LYS A 90 10.63 6.50 -0.35
CA LYS A 90 11.81 5.66 -0.13
C LYS A 90 11.51 4.41 0.69
N GLN A 91 10.57 4.50 1.64
CA GLN A 91 10.09 3.35 2.40
C GLN A 91 9.45 2.32 1.48
N VAL A 92 8.50 2.72 0.63
CA VAL A 92 7.86 1.81 -0.33
C VAL A 92 8.91 1.22 -1.28
N GLN A 93 9.82 2.03 -1.82
CA GLN A 93 10.90 1.54 -2.69
C GLN A 93 11.78 0.49 -1.99
N THR A 94 12.11 0.72 -0.71
CA THR A 94 12.86 -0.25 0.10
C THR A 94 12.09 -1.55 0.24
N TYR A 95 10.78 -1.49 0.48
CA TYR A 95 9.93 -2.68 0.59
C TYR A 95 9.90 -3.46 -0.72
N LEU A 96 9.77 -2.78 -1.86
CA LEU A 96 9.83 -3.41 -3.19
C LEU A 96 11.16 -4.11 -3.44
N ASN A 97 12.28 -3.48 -3.04
CA ASN A 97 13.61 -4.08 -3.19
C ASN A 97 13.78 -5.33 -2.33
N LEU A 98 13.32 -5.31 -1.08
CA LEU A 98 13.46 -6.43 -0.14
C LEU A 98 12.54 -7.61 -0.46
N THR A 99 11.35 -7.33 -0.99
CA THR A 99 10.34 -8.37 -1.30
C THR A 99 10.45 -8.91 -2.72
N GLY A 100 11.11 -8.19 -3.63
CA GLY A 100 11.11 -8.49 -5.06
C GLY A 100 9.79 -8.14 -5.77
N ILE A 101 8.83 -7.55 -5.06
CA ILE A 101 7.58 -7.04 -5.64
C ILE A 101 7.91 -5.85 -6.54
N LYS A 102 7.30 -5.81 -7.73
CA LYS A 102 7.61 -4.82 -8.77
C LYS A 102 6.78 -3.55 -8.69
N LEU A 103 5.63 -3.59 -8.01
CA LEU A 103 4.70 -2.47 -7.92
C LEU A 103 4.30 -2.15 -6.49
N GLY A 104 4.46 -0.88 -6.11
CA GLY A 104 3.96 -0.31 -4.87
C GLY A 104 2.96 0.84 -5.13
N LEU A 105 1.98 0.97 -4.25
CA LEU A 105 1.05 2.09 -4.19
C LEU A 105 1.17 2.78 -2.82
N LEU A 106 1.58 4.04 -2.82
CA LEU A 106 1.53 4.90 -1.64
C LEU A 106 0.26 5.73 -1.72
N VAL A 107 -0.65 5.56 -0.76
CA VAL A 107 -2.00 6.14 -0.80
C VAL A 107 -2.21 7.05 0.40
N ASN A 108 -2.15 8.36 0.19
CA ASN A 108 -2.56 9.36 1.18
C ASN A 108 -4.04 9.71 1.03
N PHE A 109 -4.86 9.37 2.02
CA PHE A 109 -6.29 9.72 2.03
C PHE A 109 -6.59 11.15 2.47
N ASN A 110 -5.63 11.85 3.09
CA ASN A 110 -5.82 13.21 3.56
C ASN A 110 -5.55 14.25 2.46
N VAL A 111 -6.31 14.14 1.37
CA VAL A 111 -6.26 15.04 0.21
C VAL A 111 -7.69 15.43 -0.23
N PRO A 112 -7.88 16.59 -0.88
CA PRO A 112 -9.19 16.98 -1.42
C PRO A 112 -9.72 16.00 -2.48
N LEU A 113 -8.84 15.51 -3.36
CA LEU A 113 -9.17 14.52 -4.38
C LEU A 113 -8.21 13.34 -4.28
N ILE A 114 -8.74 12.12 -4.15
CA ILE A 114 -7.93 10.91 -3.93
C ILE A 114 -6.90 10.64 -5.03
N LYS A 115 -7.16 11.06 -6.27
CA LYS A 115 -6.21 10.92 -7.38
C LYS A 115 -4.88 11.64 -7.11
N ASP A 116 -4.90 12.69 -6.28
CA ASP A 116 -3.73 13.48 -5.94
C ASP A 116 -2.94 12.86 -4.76
N GLY A 117 -3.54 11.88 -4.08
CA GLY A 117 -2.92 11.15 -2.96
C GLY A 117 -2.46 9.73 -3.30
N ILE A 118 -2.77 9.23 -4.50
CA ILE A 118 -2.31 7.90 -4.94
C ILE A 118 -1.04 8.07 -5.78
N HIS A 119 0.05 7.49 -5.30
CA HIS A 119 1.34 7.51 -5.97
C HIS A 119 1.80 6.11 -6.31
N ARG A 120 2.16 5.93 -7.58
CA ARG A 120 2.67 4.67 -8.11
C ARG A 120 4.19 4.63 -8.03
N ILE A 121 4.75 3.58 -7.45
CA ILE A 121 6.19 3.38 -7.28
C ILE A 121 6.54 2.03 -7.92
N VAL A 122 7.54 2.02 -8.81
CA VAL A 122 7.88 0.85 -9.63
C VAL A 122 9.32 0.39 -9.39
N ASN A 123 9.52 -0.92 -9.37
CA ASN A 123 10.83 -1.55 -9.23
C ASN A 123 11.07 -2.53 -10.39
N ASN A 124 11.67 -2.04 -11.47
CA ASN A 124 11.98 -2.81 -12.69
C ASN A 124 10.76 -3.58 -13.24
N LEU A 125 9.61 -2.90 -13.28
CA LEU A 125 8.34 -3.43 -13.77
C LEU A 125 8.33 -3.56 -15.30
#